data_AF-A0A9N9F9E4-F1
#
_entry.id   AF-A0A9N9F9E4-F1
#
_cell.length_a   1.000
_cell.length_b   1.000
_cell.length_c   1.000
_cell.angle_alpha   90.00
_cell.angle_beta   90.00
_cell.angle_gamma   90.00
#
_symmetry.space_group_name_H-M   'P 1'
#
loop_
_entity.id
_entity.type
_entity.pdbx_description
1 polymer ?
#
loop_
_entity_poly.entity_id
_entity_poly.type
_entity_poly.pdbx_seq_one_letter_code
_entity_poly.pdbx_strand_id
1 'polypeptide(L)'
;LCMKRLDTEYRLCLVKSLQAAFRKRLLIPGAATSDIINTYISTIKCLRLLDPSGVLLEKITDPIKNYIRTRPDAAKCLVTFWMDDENNIELIEELGRTENPIEDHIDNELNISDDNWKLLLMKFIIKWQRYYYPK
;
A
#
# COMPACT_ATOMS: atom_id res chain seq x y z
N LEU A 1 -5.37 -5.64 21.41
CA LEU A 1 -4.94 -5.47 22.83
C LEU A 1 -3.45 -5.78 23.08
N CYS A 2 -2.80 -6.70 22.35
CA CYS A 2 -1.37 -7.02 22.56
C CYS A 2 -0.40 -5.90 22.13
N MET A 3 -0.69 -5.18 21.05
CA MET A 3 0.27 -4.20 20.50
C MET A 3 0.44 -2.94 21.37
N LYS A 4 -0.52 -2.56 22.23
CA LYS A 4 -0.37 -1.42 23.16
C LYS A 4 0.54 -1.73 24.35
N ARG A 5 0.70 -3.01 24.71
CA ARG A 5 1.49 -3.49 25.85
C ARG A 5 2.92 -3.90 25.47
N LEU A 6 3.25 -3.94 24.18
CA LEU A 6 4.62 -4.17 23.75
C LEU A 6 5.49 -2.98 24.16
N ASP A 7 6.69 -3.25 24.67
CA ASP A 7 7.67 -2.20 24.89
C ASP A 7 8.20 -1.66 23.54
N THR A 8 8.71 -0.44 23.56
CA THR A 8 9.26 0.25 22.39
C THR A 8 10.37 -0.55 21.70
N GLU A 9 11.20 -1.27 22.48
CA GLU A 9 12.28 -2.10 21.96
C GLU A 9 11.77 -3.27 21.10
N TYR A 10 10.69 -3.94 21.53
CA TYR A 10 10.10 -5.03 20.75
C TYR A 10 9.46 -4.54 19.46
N ARG A 11 8.83 -3.36 19.46
CA ARG A 11 8.33 -2.73 18.23
C ARG A 11 9.46 -2.46 17.24
N LEU A 12 10.60 -1.95 17.73
CA LEU A 12 11.77 -1.72 16.89
C LEU A 12 12.35 -3.02 16.33
N CYS A 13 12.43 -4.07 17.17
CA CYS A 13 12.87 -5.39 16.75
C CYS A 13 11.97 -5.98 15.65
N LEU A 14 10.65 -5.87 15.83
CA LEU A 14 9.67 -6.30 14.82
C LEU A 14 9.88 -5.59 13.48
N VAL A 15 10.01 -4.26 13.50
CA VAL A 15 10.26 -3.47 12.27
C VAL A 15 11.54 -3.94 11.59
N LYS A 16 12.65 -4.04 12.33
CA LYS A 16 13.94 -4.45 11.78
C LYS A 16 13.90 -5.86 11.20
N SER A 17 13.31 -6.80 11.94
CA SER A 17 13.18 -8.20 11.53
C SER A 17 12.36 -8.34 10.25
N LEU A 18 11.21 -7.66 10.18
CA LEU A 18 10.34 -7.75 9.02
C LEU A 18 10.92 -7.04 7.80
N GLN A 19 11.56 -5.88 7.97
CA GLN A 19 12.29 -5.21 6.89
C GLN A 19 13.45 -6.08 6.36
N ALA A 20 14.18 -6.75 7.25
CA ALA A 20 15.25 -7.68 6.85
C ALA A 20 14.69 -8.86 6.05
N ALA A 21 13.55 -9.41 6.47
CA ALA A 21 12.86 -10.47 5.74
C ALA A 21 12.42 -10.01 4.34
N PHE A 22 11.84 -8.81 4.22
CA PHE A 22 11.46 -8.25 2.92
C PHE A 22 12.67 -8.07 2.00
N ARG A 23 13.76 -7.48 2.50
CA ARG A 23 14.99 -7.31 1.69
C ARG A 23 15.58 -8.64 1.22
N LYS A 24 15.53 -9.67 2.06
CA LYS A 24 16.12 -10.98 1.75
C LYS A 24 15.27 -11.82 0.80
N ARG A 25 13.94 -11.70 0.86
CA ARG A 25 13.02 -12.64 0.19
C ARG A 25 12.11 -12.01 -0.86
N LEU A 26 11.75 -10.74 -0.69
CA LEU A 26 10.75 -10.05 -1.52
C LEU A 26 11.39 -9.00 -2.44
N LEU A 27 12.32 -8.19 -1.92
CA LEU A 27 12.92 -7.06 -2.62
C LEU A 27 14.20 -7.49 -3.34
N ILE A 28 14.07 -8.54 -4.15
CA ILE A 28 15.15 -9.08 -4.99
C ILE A 28 14.78 -8.92 -6.47
N PRO A 29 15.77 -8.81 -7.39
CA PRO A 29 15.49 -8.60 -8.81
C PRO A 29 14.64 -9.72 -9.44
N GLY A 30 14.74 -10.94 -8.94
CA GLY A 30 14.01 -12.10 -9.45
C GLY A 30 12.57 -12.24 -8.95
N ALA A 31 12.10 -11.42 -8.01
CA ALA A 31 10.72 -11.47 -7.54
C ALA A 31 9.77 -10.87 -8.59
N ALA A 32 8.59 -11.44 -8.80
CA ALA A 32 7.59 -10.86 -9.68
C ALA A 32 6.97 -9.60 -9.05
N THR A 33 6.71 -8.56 -9.85
CA THR A 33 6.15 -7.30 -9.33
C THR A 33 4.75 -7.47 -8.75
N SER A 34 3.96 -8.37 -9.32
CA SER A 34 2.65 -8.78 -8.79
C SER A 34 2.77 -9.28 -7.35
N ASP A 35 3.76 -10.13 -7.05
CA ASP A 35 3.95 -10.70 -5.72
C ASP A 35 4.36 -9.64 -4.70
N ILE A 36 5.18 -8.67 -5.13
CA ILE A 36 5.59 -7.53 -4.30
C ILE A 36 4.37 -6.66 -3.97
N ILE A 37 3.51 -6.39 -4.96
CA ILE A 37 2.28 -5.61 -4.78
C ILE A 37 1.30 -6.35 -3.87
N ASN A 38 1.05 -7.63 -4.11
CA ASN A 38 0.17 -8.45 -3.28
C ASN A 38 0.67 -8.50 -1.83
N THR A 39 1.97 -8.72 -1.63
CA THR A 39 2.58 -8.72 -0.29
C THR A 39 2.46 -7.36 0.37
N TYR A 40 2.60 -6.26 -0.36
CA TYR A 40 2.39 -4.90 0.17
C TYR A 40 0.95 -4.72 0.66
N ILE A 41 -0.04 -5.15 -0.12
CA ILE A 41 -1.47 -5.08 0.24
C ILE A 41 -1.77 -5.95 1.46
N SER A 42 -1.33 -7.21 1.47
CA SER A 42 -1.52 -8.10 2.63
C SER A 42 -0.83 -7.55 3.88
N THR A 43 0.37 -6.96 3.74
CA THR A 43 1.09 -6.32 4.85
C THR A 43 0.29 -5.13 5.40
N ILE A 44 -0.31 -4.31 4.54
CA ILE A 44 -1.23 -3.24 4.95
C ILE A 44 -2.41 -3.83 5.74
N LYS A 45 -3.12 -4.82 5.17
CA LYS A 45 -4.28 -5.46 5.81
C LYS A 45 -3.92 -6.00 7.20
N CYS A 46 -2.83 -6.76 7.32
CA CYS A 46 -2.39 -7.34 8.58
C CYS A 46 -1.95 -6.29 9.62
N LEU A 47 -1.16 -5.28 9.20
CA LEU A 47 -0.65 -4.28 10.13
C LEU A 47 -1.73 -3.33 10.63
N ARG A 48 -2.83 -3.13 9.88
CA ARG A 48 -3.97 -2.34 10.36
C ARG A 48 -4.72 -3.02 11.50
N LEU A 49 -4.91 -4.33 11.41
CA LEU A 49 -5.50 -5.12 12.50
C LEU A 49 -4.60 -5.12 13.74
N LEU A 50 -3.29 -5.09 13.51
CA LEU A 50 -2.29 -5.19 14.56
C LEU A 50 -2.00 -3.85 15.27
N ASP A 51 -1.83 -2.77 14.50
CA ASP A 51 -1.51 -1.41 14.94
C ASP A 51 -2.37 -0.38 14.19
N PRO A 52 -3.55 -0.02 14.75
CA PRO A 52 -4.42 0.98 14.15
C PRO A 52 -3.79 2.39 14.04
N SER A 53 -2.66 2.66 14.73
CA SER A 53 -2.00 3.98 14.66
C SER A 53 -1.28 4.24 13.34
N GLY A 54 -0.97 3.19 12.57
CA GLY A 54 -0.27 3.30 11.29
C GLY A 54 1.24 3.52 11.37
N VAL A 55 1.79 3.74 12.57
CA VAL A 55 3.21 4.01 12.78
C VAL A 55 4.06 2.82 12.34
N LEU A 56 3.64 1.59 12.67
CA LEU A 56 4.36 0.40 12.22
C LEU A 56 4.23 0.20 10.72
N LEU A 57 3.05 0.47 10.14
CA LEU A 57 2.84 0.33 8.70
C LEU A 57 3.82 1.21 7.92
N GLU A 58 3.91 2.49 8.27
CA GLU A 58 4.77 3.43 7.59
C GLU A 58 6.22 2.92 7.58
N LYS A 59 6.76 2.63 8.77
CA LYS A 59 8.15 2.16 8.91
C LYS A 59 8.41 0.84 8.19
N ILE A 60 7.53 -0.14 8.32
CA ILE A 60 7.73 -1.49 7.75
C ILE A 60 7.67 -1.46 6.23
N THR A 61 6.77 -0.66 5.66
CA THR A 61 6.50 -0.66 4.22
C THR A 61 7.36 0.31 3.41
N ASP A 62 8.05 1.24 4.05
CA ASP A 62 9.01 2.15 3.41
C ASP A 62 9.97 1.47 2.40
N PRO A 63 10.68 0.38 2.75
CA PRO A 63 11.55 -0.28 1.78
C PRO A 63 10.80 -0.88 0.58
N ILE A 64 9.56 -1.35 0.77
CA ILE A 64 8.74 -1.88 -0.33
C ILE A 64 8.33 -0.75 -1.27
N LYS A 65 7.84 0.38 -0.73
CA LYS A 65 7.47 1.57 -1.50
C LYS A 65 8.64 2.07 -2.34
N ASN A 66 9.84 2.14 -1.76
CA ASN A 66 11.03 2.57 -2.48
C ASN A 66 11.42 1.60 -3.59
N TYR A 67 11.34 0.29 -3.33
CA TYR A 67 11.68 -0.71 -4.34
C TYR A 67 10.70 -0.70 -5.53
N ILE A 68 9.39 -0.61 -5.28
CA ILE A 68 8.37 -0.50 -6.34
C ILE A 68 8.65 0.72 -7.23
N ARG A 69 9.04 1.87 -6.67
CA ARG A 69 9.37 3.08 -7.46
C ARG A 69 10.57 2.89 -8.39
N THR A 70 11.49 2.01 -8.05
CA THR A 70 12.67 1.73 -8.89
C THR A 70 12.38 0.76 -10.03
N ARG A 71 11.25 0.04 -9.99
CA ARG A 71 10.92 -0.98 -10.97
C ARG A 71 10.20 -0.38 -12.19
N PRO A 72 10.69 -0.59 -13.42
CA PRO A 72 10.10 -0.03 -14.62
C PRO A 72 8.72 -0.64 -14.95
N ASP A 73 8.49 -1.89 -14.53
CA ASP A 73 7.28 -2.67 -14.81
C ASP A 73 6.17 -2.50 -13.75
N ALA A 74 6.46 -1.88 -12.60
CA ALA A 74 5.51 -1.68 -11.50
C ALA A 74 4.24 -0.95 -11.93
N ALA A 75 4.42 -0.01 -12.85
CA ALA A 75 3.42 0.67 -13.62
C ALA A 75 2.26 -0.22 -14.09
N LYS A 76 2.65 -1.09 -15.01
CA LYS A 76 1.79 -1.94 -15.79
C LYS A 76 1.18 -2.99 -14.89
N CYS A 77 1.98 -3.56 -13.97
CA CYS A 77 1.48 -4.51 -13.00
C CYS A 77 0.41 -3.91 -12.07
N LEU A 78 0.57 -2.65 -11.63
CA LEU A 78 -0.48 -1.99 -10.83
C LEU A 78 -1.73 -1.76 -11.66
N VAL A 79 -1.62 -1.21 -12.87
CA VAL A 79 -2.80 -1.00 -13.73
C VAL A 79 -3.52 -2.33 -14.03
N THR A 80 -2.77 -3.39 -14.36
CA THR A 80 -3.35 -4.72 -14.57
C THR A 80 -4.02 -5.26 -13.32
N PHE A 81 -3.41 -5.13 -12.16
CA PHE A 81 -3.99 -5.56 -10.87
C PHE A 81 -5.31 -4.83 -10.56
N TRP A 82 -5.45 -3.58 -11.02
CA TRP A 82 -6.67 -2.80 -10.83
C TRP A 82 -7.74 -3.09 -11.87
N MET A 83 -7.35 -3.41 -13.10
CA MET A 83 -8.27 -3.81 -14.16
C MET A 83 -8.76 -5.25 -14.00
N ASP A 84 -8.13 -6.02 -13.11
CA ASP A 84 -8.53 -7.37 -12.78
C ASP A 84 -9.72 -7.31 -11.80
N ASP A 85 -10.92 -7.56 -12.33
CA ASP A 85 -12.20 -7.40 -11.63
C ASP A 85 -12.25 -8.18 -10.30
N GLU A 86 -11.61 -9.35 -10.21
CA GLU A 86 -11.59 -10.16 -8.98
C GLU A 86 -10.81 -9.48 -7.83
N ASN A 87 -9.67 -8.88 -8.15
CA ASN A 87 -8.85 -8.11 -7.20
C ASN A 87 -9.49 -6.75 -6.87
N ASN A 88 -10.17 -6.15 -7.86
CA ASN A 88 -10.88 -4.90 -7.70
C ASN A 88 -12.11 -5.06 -6.77
N ILE A 89 -12.88 -6.15 -6.90
CA ILE A 89 -14.05 -6.44 -6.06
C ILE A 89 -13.65 -6.68 -4.59
N GLU A 90 -12.60 -7.45 -4.30
CA GLU A 90 -12.15 -7.66 -2.90
C GLU A 90 -11.70 -6.35 -2.24
N LEU A 91 -11.10 -5.45 -3.02
CA LEU A 91 -10.74 -4.11 -2.56
C LEU A 91 -11.98 -3.24 -2.39
N ILE A 92 -12.86 -3.13 -3.39
CA ILE A 92 -14.09 -2.32 -3.33
C ILE A 92 -15.01 -2.78 -2.19
N GLU A 93 -15.21 -4.07 -2.00
CA GLU A 93 -16.10 -4.62 -0.96
C GLU A 93 -15.58 -4.34 0.46
N GLU A 94 -14.27 -4.33 0.66
CA GLU A 94 -13.63 -3.91 1.91
C GLU A 94 -13.70 -2.37 2.12
N LEU A 95 -13.63 -1.57 1.05
CA LEU A 95 -13.72 -0.10 1.10
C LEU A 95 -15.18 0.40 1.30
N GLY A 96 -16.17 -0.33 0.76
CA GLY A 96 -17.61 -0.05 0.90
C GLY A 96 -18.18 -0.35 2.29
N ARG A 97 -17.45 -1.08 3.15
CA ARG A 97 -17.85 -1.24 4.56
C ARG A 97 -17.52 -0.03 5.43
N THR A 98 -16.82 0.97 4.91
CA THR A 98 -16.54 2.24 5.60
C THR A 98 -17.18 3.42 4.87
N GLU A 99 -18.50 3.38 4.70
CA GLU A 99 -19.25 4.50 4.14
C GLU A 99 -19.50 5.58 5.21
N ASN A 100 -18.86 6.74 5.03
CA ASN A 100 -19.63 7.99 4.99
C ASN A 100 -19.49 8.53 3.56
N PRO A 101 -20.60 8.84 2.86
CA PRO A 101 -20.53 9.30 1.48
C PRO A 101 -19.91 10.70 1.44
N ILE A 102 -18.91 10.90 0.58
CA ILE A 102 -18.47 12.24 0.18
C ILE A 102 -18.94 12.42 -1.26
N GLU A 103 -19.84 13.36 -1.46
CA GLU A 103 -20.44 13.73 -2.74
C GLU A 103 -19.40 14.13 -3.80
N ASP A 104 -19.71 13.75 -5.03
CA ASP A 104 -18.97 14.00 -6.26
C ASP A 104 -18.73 15.50 -6.52
N HIS A 105 -17.48 15.85 -6.81
CA HIS A 105 -17.16 16.88 -7.79
C HIS A 105 -15.85 16.52 -8.50
N ILE A 106 -15.99 15.75 -9.59
CA ILE A 106 -14.93 15.52 -10.57
C ILE A 106 -14.99 16.69 -11.56
N ASP A 107 -14.15 17.69 -11.37
CA ASP A 107 -13.83 18.64 -12.44
C ASP A 107 -12.86 17.98 -13.41
N ASN A 108 -13.42 17.66 -14.58
CA ASN A 108 -12.74 17.22 -15.80
C ASN A 108 -11.83 18.33 -16.33
N GLU A 109 -10.53 18.28 -16.01
CA GLU A 109 -9.47 18.60 -16.97
C GLU A 109 -8.08 18.20 -16.42
N LEU A 110 -7.67 16.97 -16.69
CA LEU A 110 -6.26 16.61 -16.67
C LEU A 110 -5.95 15.97 -18.02
N ASN A 111 -5.26 16.73 -18.87
CA ASN A 111 -4.67 16.27 -20.12
C ASN A 111 -3.78 15.04 -19.84
N ILE A 112 -4.29 13.85 -20.13
CA ILE A 112 -3.65 12.56 -19.82
C ILE A 112 -2.58 12.30 -20.89
N SER A 113 -1.41 12.90 -20.70
CA SER A 113 -0.17 12.41 -21.30
C SER A 113 0.22 11.07 -20.65
N ASP A 114 0.82 10.17 -21.43
CA ASP A 114 1.18 8.78 -21.07
C ASP A 114 2.17 8.65 -19.88
N ASP A 115 2.71 9.77 -19.39
CA ASP A 115 3.53 9.85 -18.17
C ASP A 115 2.74 10.25 -16.91
N ASN A 116 1.45 10.57 -17.03
CA ASN A 116 0.62 11.07 -15.92
C ASN A 116 0.08 9.95 -15.02
N TRP A 117 0.06 8.70 -15.48
CA TRP A 117 -0.45 7.59 -14.67
C TRP A 117 0.43 7.36 -13.43
N LYS A 118 1.76 7.59 -13.49
CA LYS A 118 2.65 7.56 -12.31
C LYS A 118 2.19 8.56 -11.25
N LEU A 119 1.77 9.74 -11.69
CA LEU A 119 1.28 10.82 -10.84
C LEU A 119 -0.11 10.49 -10.30
N LEU A 120 -1.00 9.92 -11.11
CA LEU A 120 -2.34 9.49 -10.70
C LEU A 120 -2.29 8.31 -9.73
N LEU A 121 -1.40 7.34 -9.94
CA LEU A 121 -1.20 6.20 -9.04
C LEU A 121 -0.50 6.62 -7.74
N MET A 122 0.49 7.52 -7.80
CA MET A 122 1.06 8.11 -6.60
C MET A 122 0.03 8.96 -5.86
N LYS A 123 -0.75 9.80 -6.57
CA LYS A 123 -1.85 10.58 -5.97
C LYS A 123 -2.90 9.65 -5.39
N PHE A 124 -3.19 8.51 -6.01
CA PHE A 124 -4.12 7.54 -5.46
C PHE A 124 -3.52 6.84 -4.24
N ILE A 125 -2.30 6.29 -4.29
CA ILE A 125 -1.66 5.67 -3.12
C ILE A 125 -1.55 6.67 -1.96
N ILE A 126 -1.24 7.94 -2.24
CA ILE A 126 -1.17 9.01 -1.23
C ILE A 126 -2.56 9.40 -0.74
N LYS A 127 -3.55 9.57 -1.63
CA LYS A 127 -4.95 9.86 -1.26
C LYS A 127 -5.54 8.71 -0.46
N TRP A 128 -5.25 7.47 -0.85
CA TRP A 128 -5.65 6.24 -0.20
C TRP A 128 -4.96 6.14 1.17
N GLN A 129 -3.63 6.33 1.26
CA GLN A 129 -2.94 6.40 2.56
C GLN A 129 -3.49 7.51 3.46
N ARG A 130 -3.79 8.70 2.93
CA ARG A 130 -4.29 9.86 3.69
C ARG A 130 -5.75 9.73 4.10
N TYR A 131 -6.59 9.11 3.26
CA TYR A 131 -7.99 8.80 3.56
C TYR A 131 -8.09 7.70 4.63
N TYR A 132 -7.19 6.72 4.59
CA TYR A 132 -7.17 5.59 5.52
C TYR A 132 -6.33 5.77 6.79
N TYR A 133 -5.55 6.85 6.88
CA TYR A 133 -4.80 7.30 8.07
C TYR A 133 -5.05 8.79 8.36
N PRO A 134 -6.25 9.16 8.83
CA PRO A 134 -6.46 10.50 9.38
C PRO A 134 -5.63 10.66 10.67
N LYS A 135 -4.99 11.82 10.83
CA LYS A 135 -4.27 12.18 12.06
C LYS A 135 -5.23 12.32 13.24
#